data_AF-A0A943BUX7-F1
#
_entry.id   AF-A0A943BUX7-F1
#
_cell.length_a   1.000
_cell.length_b   1.000
_cell.length_c   1.000
_cell.angle_alpha   90.00
_cell.angle_beta   90.00
_cell.angle_gamma   90.00
#
_symmetry.space_group_name_H-M   'P 1'
#
loop_
_entity.id
_entity.type
_entity.pdbx_description
1 polymer ?
#
loop_
_entity_poly.entity_id
_entity_poly.type
_entity_poly.pdbx_seq_one_letter_code
_entity_poly.pdbx_strand_id
1 'polypeptide(L)' 'MKKEQMLLKLSAAQFAMWEMRIYLDTHPGNEEAQRLYKKHRVEFEALKAEYEKDFGPITLGDGNSDEWLKDPWPWDN' A
#
# COMPACT_ATOMS: atom_id res chain seq x y z
N MET A 1 13.28 -5.98 10.59
CA MET A 1 14.19 -5.43 9.55
C MET A 1 13.63 -5.53 8.12
N LYS A 2 13.53 -6.70 7.45
CA LYS A 2 13.04 -6.77 6.03
C LYS A 2 11.61 -6.23 5.87
N LYS A 3 10.69 -6.65 6.76
CA LYS A 3 9.29 -6.19 6.77
C LYS A 3 9.16 -4.66 6.90
N GLU A 4 9.88 -4.06 7.84
CA GLU A 4 9.85 -2.61 8.10
C GLU A 4 10.44 -1.81 6.94
N GLN A 5 11.52 -2.29 6.32
CA GLN A 5 12.12 -1.63 5.16
C GLN A 5 11.19 -1.64 3.94
N MET A 6 10.48 -2.75 3.71
CA MET A 6 9.49 -2.85 2.63
C MET A 6 8.28 -1.95 2.91
N LEU A 7 7.78 -1.93 4.15
CA LEU A 7 6.75 -0.99 4.59
C LEU A 7 7.18 0.47 4.34
N LEU A 8 8.41 0.82 4.72
CA LEU A 8 8.91 2.19 4.56
C LEU A 8 8.95 2.60 3.08
N LYS A 9 9.41 1.72 2.19
CA LYS A 9 9.41 1.96 0.74
C LYS A 9 8.00 2.14 0.20
N LEU A 10 7.07 1.28 0.63
CA LEU A 10 5.67 1.34 0.23
C LEU A 10 5.02 2.66 0.70
N SER A 11 5.25 3.06 1.95
CA SER A 11 4.77 4.34 2.49
C SER A 11 5.37 5.54 1.76
N ALA A 12 6.65 5.49 1.37
CA ALA A 12 7.28 6.56 0.60
C ALA A 12 6.65 6.73 -0.79
N ALA A 13 6.38 5.61 -1.50
CA ALA A 13 5.69 5.64 -2.79
C ALA A 13 4.26 6.17 -2.65
N GLN A 14 3.54 5.75 -1.60
CA GLN A 14 2.19 6.24 -1.30
C GLN A 14 2.18 7.75 -1.00
N PHE A 15 3.14 8.23 -0.21
CA PHE A 15 3.28 9.65 0.10
C PHE A 15 3.52 10.48 -1.17
N ALA A 16 4.42 10.03 -2.04
CA ALA A 16 4.68 10.71 -3.32
C ALA A 16 3.42 10.77 -4.21
N MET A 17 2.62 9.70 -4.26
CA MET A 17 1.34 9.71 -4.97
C MET A 17 0.35 10.73 -4.38
N TRP A 18 0.32 10.85 -3.04
CA TRP A 18 -0.57 11.79 -2.37
C TRP A 18 -0.20 13.23 -2.67
N GLU A 19 1.09 13.58 -2.54
CA GLU A 19 1.59 14.92 -2.86
C GLU A 19 1.29 15.31 -4.31
N MET A 20 1.50 14.39 -5.26
CA MET A 20 1.17 14.63 -6.67
C MET A 20 -0.33 14.86 -6.89
N ARG A 21 -1.19 14.17 -6.14
CA ARG A 21 -2.63 14.36 -6.26
C ARG A 21 -3.07 15.71 -5.71
N ILE A 22 -2.57 16.11 -4.55
CA ILE A 22 -2.83 17.43 -3.97
C ILE A 22 -2.33 18.53 -4.92
N TYR A 23 -1.15 18.34 -5.53
CA TYR A 23 -0.63 19.27 -6.53
C TYR A 23 -1.56 19.37 -7.76
N LEU A 24 -2.04 18.24 -8.28
CA LEU A 24 -2.94 18.20 -9.44
C LEU A 24 -4.29 18.85 -9.18
N ASP A 25 -4.78 18.88 -7.93
CA ASP A 25 -6.02 19.61 -7.59
C ASP A 25 -5.90 21.11 -7.89
N THR A 26 -4.68 21.66 -7.81
CA THR A 26 -4.39 23.07 -8.15
C THR A 26 -3.89 23.26 -9.58
N HIS A 27 -3.32 22.23 -10.20
CA HIS A 27 -2.73 22.26 -11.55
C HIS A 27 -3.23 21.09 -12.43
N PRO A 28 -4.54 21.03 -12.76
CA PRO A 28 -5.16 19.84 -13.37
C PRO A 28 -4.59 19.49 -14.77
N GLY A 29 -4.09 20.47 -15.51
CA GLY A 29 -3.49 20.29 -16.84
C GLY A 29 -2.00 19.92 -16.83
N ASN A 30 -1.37 19.75 -15.68
CA ASN A 30 0.06 19.44 -15.62
C ASN A 30 0.30 17.96 -15.96
N GLU A 31 0.66 17.69 -17.22
CA GLU A 31 0.93 16.34 -17.71
C GLU A 31 2.12 15.67 -17.02
N GLU A 32 3.12 16.44 -16.59
CA GLU A 32 4.29 15.91 -15.91
C GLU A 32 3.93 15.35 -14.54
N ALA A 33 3.15 16.10 -13.75
CA ALA A 33 2.62 15.63 -12.47
C ALA A 33 1.73 14.38 -12.65
N GLN A 34 0.92 14.32 -13.72
CA GLN A 34 0.15 13.11 -14.02
C GLN A 34 1.04 11.91 -14.39
N ARG A 35 2.13 12.12 -15.13
CA ARG A 35 3.11 11.07 -15.46
C ARG A 35 3.82 10.58 -14.20
N LEU A 36 4.25 11.48 -13.32
CA LEU A 36 4.89 11.14 -12.04
C LEU A 36 3.94 10.37 -11.12
N TYR A 37 2.68 10.82 -11.00
CA TYR A 37 1.66 10.08 -10.25
C TYR A 37 1.48 8.65 -10.77
N LYS A 38 1.35 8.47 -12.09
CA LYS A 38 1.22 7.14 -12.71
C LYS A 38 2.44 6.26 -12.45
N LYS A 39 3.66 6.83 -12.53
CA LYS A 39 4.91 6.12 -12.23
C LYS A 39 4.91 5.59 -10.79
N HIS A 40 4.65 6.46 -9.81
CA HIS A 40 4.63 6.06 -8.40
C HIS A 40 3.48 5.10 -8.07
N ARG A 41 2.34 5.20 -8.78
CA ARG A 41 1.26 4.21 -8.65
C ARG A 41 1.70 2.82 -9.06
N VAL A 42 2.39 2.68 -10.19
CA VAL A 42 2.91 1.37 -10.64
C VAL A 42 3.94 0.82 -9.66
N GLU A 43 4.83 1.67 -9.16
CA GLU A 43 5.82 1.31 -8.14
C GLU A 43 5.15 0.85 -6.83
N PHE A 44 4.14 1.59 -6.36
CA PHE A 44 3.37 1.25 -5.17
C PHE A 44 2.67 -0.10 -5.29
N GLU A 45 1.98 -0.37 -6.41
CA GLU A 45 1.29 -1.65 -6.62
C GLU A 45 2.28 -2.83 -6.67
N ALA A 46 3.45 -2.65 -7.28
CA ALA A 46 4.49 -3.68 -7.31
C ALA A 46 5.05 -3.97 -5.91
N LEU A 47 5.37 -2.91 -5.14
CA LEU A 47 5.84 -3.04 -3.75
C LEU A 47 4.77 -3.65 -2.85
N LYS A 48 3.50 -3.30 -3.06
CA LYS A 48 2.36 -3.86 -2.33
C LYS A 48 2.24 -5.36 -2.59
N ALA A 49 2.25 -5.78 -3.86
CA ALA A 49 2.18 -7.19 -4.21
C ALA A 49 3.36 -8.00 -3.62
N GLU A 50 4.57 -7.45 -3.65
CA GLU A 50 5.75 -8.10 -3.05
C GLU A 50 5.62 -8.22 -1.53
N TYR A 51 5.15 -7.16 -0.87
CA TYR A 51 4.92 -7.16 0.57
C TYR A 51 3.84 -8.17 0.97
N GLU A 52 2.69 -8.15 0.28
CA GLU A 52 1.55 -9.00 0.62
C GLU A 52 1.83 -10.49 0.37
N LYS A 53 2.66 -10.80 -0.63
CA LYS A 53 3.16 -12.16 -0.87
C LYS A 53 4.00 -12.71 0.30
N ASP A 54 4.85 -11.87 0.89
CA ASP A 54 5.80 -12.30 1.93
C ASP A 54 5.22 -12.19 3.35
N PHE A 55 4.33 -11.22 3.61
CA PHE A 55 3.89 -10.86 4.96
C PHE A 55 2.37 -10.85 5.16
N GLY A 56 1.59 -11.11 4.11
CA GLY A 56 0.14 -11.05 4.14
C GLY A 56 -0.42 -9.65 3.83
N PRO A 57 -1.75 -9.55 3.70
CA PRO A 57 -2.44 -8.33 3.25
C PRO A 57 -2.16 -7.14 4.18
N ILE A 58 -1.87 -5.97 3.58
CA ILE A 58 -1.63 -4.73 4.33
C ILE A 58 -2.89 -3.87 4.47
N THR A 59 -3.84 -4.06 3.56
CA THR A 59 -5.16 -3.43 3.59
C THR A 59 -6.23 -4.51 3.76
N LEU A 60 -7.28 -4.22 4.53
CA LEU A 60 -8.45 -5.08 4.56
C LEU A 60 -9.00 -5.23 3.13
N GLY A 61 -9.20 -6.47 2.70
CA GLY A 61 -9.72 -6.82 1.38
C GLY A 61 -10.28 -8.23 1.36
N ASP A 62 -10.58 -8.75 0.17
CA ASP A 62 -11.34 -10.01 -0.01
C ASP A 62 -10.63 -11.27 0.50
N GLY A 63 -9.33 -11.17 0.85
CA GLY A 63 -8.52 -12.27 1.38
C GLY A 63 -8.42 -12.33 2.92
N ASN A 64 -9.18 -11.49 3.64
CA ASN A 64 -9.24 -11.59 5.09
C ASN A 64 -9.92 -12.91 5.49
N SER A 65 -9.19 -13.78 6.18
CA SER A 65 -9.79 -14.97 6.75
C SER A 65 -10.47 -14.61 8.08
N ASP A 66 -11.71 -15.03 8.25
CA ASP A 66 -12.41 -15.02 9.54
C ASP A 66 -11.86 -16.11 10.48
N GLU A 67 -10.61 -16.55 10.28
CA GLU A 67 -10.00 -17.62 11.07
C GLU A 67 -9.85 -17.25 12.54
N TRP A 68 -9.78 -15.96 12.85
CA TRP A 68 -9.84 -15.45 14.21
C TRP A 68 -11.19 -15.67 14.92
N LEU A 69 -12.25 -16.02 14.17
CA LEU A 69 -13.56 -16.44 14.71
C LEU A 69 -13.65 -17.96 14.97
N LYS A 70 -12.63 -18.76 14.62
CA LYS A 70 -12.63 -20.21 14.86
C LYS A 70 -12.14 -20.51 16.28
N ASP A 71 -12.87 -21.37 16.99
CA ASP A 71 -12.41 -21.92 18.27
C ASP A 71 -11.22 -22.89 18.07
N PRO A 72 -10.26 -22.93 19.01
CA PRO A 72 -10.17 -22.13 20.24
C PRO A 72 -9.69 -20.70 19.96
N TRP A 73 -10.14 -19.75 20.78
CA TRP A 73 -9.70 -18.37 20.62
C TRP A 73 -8.20 -18.25 20.95
N PRO A 74 -7.46 -17.30 20.33
CA PRO A 74 -6.02 -17.15 20.53
C PRO A 74 -5.58 -16.89 22.00
N TRP A 75 -6.52 -16.55 22.88
CA TRP A 75 -6.32 -16.26 24.30
C TRP A 75 -7.00 -17.26 25.25
N ASP A 76 -7.59 -18.36 24.75
CA ASP A 76 -8.19 -19.41 25.59
C ASP A 76 -7.15 -20.32 26.28
N ASN A 77 -5.98 -19.78 26.67
CA ASN A 77 -4.99 -20.48 27.49
C ASN A 77 -5.09 -20.08 28.97
#